data_AF-A0A3M1APB6-F1
#
_entry.id   AF-A0A3M1APB6-F1
#
_cell.length_a   1.000
_cell.length_b   1.000
_cell.length_c   1.000
_cell.angle_alpha   90.00
_cell.angle_beta   90.00
_cell.angle_gamma   90.00
#
_symmetry.space_group_name_H-M   'P 1'
#
loop_
_entity.id
_entity.type
_entity.pdbx_description
1 polymer ?
#
loop_
_entity_poly.entity_id
_entity_poly.type
_entity_poly.pdbx_seq_one_letter_code
_entity_poly.pdbx_strand_id
1 'polypeptide(L)'
;ETEDLIVIEINPRVSRSSALASKATGYPIAKIAAKLAIGYNLDELKNQITGNTSAYFEPTLDYVIVKMPRWNFQKFPGANQTLGLQMKSVGEVMAIGRNFLEALQKACQSLENNRMGLGADMKEWIRTEDILRKLEEPGEDRIFRLKDALRLGVPEKTVHKLTKIDPWFIKQIKRLVDMEHELMKYNLPEDIPADFFRQMKEVGYSDAQIAWLMRVDEEHVTKVRKELNIRRTYKMVDTCAAEFEAQTPYFYSTFDTENESVPSDKKKIIVLGSGPNRIGQGIEFDYCCVHGVMAIREVGYEAIMVNCNPETVSTDFDVADKLYFEPIFWEHLDEIIELEKPEGVIVQLGGQTALKLAETFRKKGIPIIGTSFENMDLAEDRGAFSDLLK
;
A
#
# COMPACT_ATOMS: atom_id res chain seq x y z
N GLU A 1 -24.99 3.70 -23.00
CA GLU A 1 -25.82 3.95 -24.19
C GLU A 1 -25.72 2.87 -25.27
N THR A 2 -24.71 1.98 -25.30
CA THR A 2 -24.80 0.77 -26.15
C THR A 2 -24.71 -0.56 -25.40
N GLU A 3 -24.28 -0.61 -24.13
CA GLU A 3 -24.14 -1.86 -23.33
C GLU A 3 -23.38 -2.99 -24.06
N ASP A 4 -22.62 -2.65 -25.11
CA ASP A 4 -21.94 -3.62 -25.95
C ASP A 4 -20.87 -4.36 -25.13
N LEU A 5 -20.96 -5.68 -25.11
CA LEU A 5 -20.01 -6.55 -24.43
C LEU A 5 -19.14 -7.30 -25.46
N ILE A 6 -17.82 -7.12 -25.37
CA ILE A 6 -16.85 -7.80 -26.24
C ILE A 6 -15.92 -8.67 -25.38
N VAL A 7 -15.89 -9.97 -25.65
CA VAL A 7 -14.93 -10.90 -25.02
C VAL A 7 -13.57 -10.75 -25.69
N ILE A 8 -12.53 -10.47 -24.90
CA ILE A 8 -11.15 -10.31 -25.40
C ILE A 8 -10.39 -11.64 -25.36
N GLU A 9 -10.31 -12.27 -24.18
CA GLU A 9 -9.61 -13.55 -24.00
C GLU A 9 -10.10 -14.31 -22.76
N ILE A 10 -9.73 -15.59 -22.65
CA ILE A 10 -9.88 -16.42 -21.45
C ILE A 10 -8.53 -17.06 -21.15
N ASN A 11 -8.10 -16.99 -19.88
CA ASN A 11 -6.90 -17.64 -19.39
C ASN A 11 -7.28 -18.85 -18.53
N PRO A 12 -7.19 -20.10 -19.04
CA PRO A 12 -7.66 -21.31 -18.34
C PRO A 12 -6.64 -21.81 -17.29
N ARG A 13 -6.22 -20.91 -16.39
CA ARG A 13 -5.27 -21.16 -15.30
C ARG A 13 -5.32 -20.03 -14.27
N VAL A 14 -4.66 -20.23 -13.14
CA VAL A 14 -4.33 -19.11 -12.23
C VAL A 14 -3.46 -18.06 -12.95
N SER A 15 -3.59 -16.82 -12.53
CA SER A 15 -2.95 -15.65 -13.12
C SER A 15 -2.56 -14.63 -12.05
N ARG A 16 -1.82 -13.60 -12.44
CA ARG A 16 -1.59 -12.42 -11.58
C ARG A 16 -2.92 -11.83 -11.07
N SER A 17 -3.96 -11.85 -11.91
CA SER A 17 -5.29 -11.35 -11.54
C SER A 17 -6.00 -12.26 -10.54
N SER A 18 -5.80 -13.58 -10.58
CA SER A 18 -6.35 -14.46 -9.54
C SER A 18 -5.60 -14.33 -8.22
N ALA A 19 -4.29 -14.08 -8.23
CA ALA A 19 -3.53 -13.77 -7.02
C ALA A 19 -4.03 -12.47 -6.39
N LEU A 20 -4.13 -11.40 -7.20
CA LEU A 20 -4.73 -10.14 -6.78
C LEU A 20 -6.14 -10.32 -6.24
N ALA A 21 -7.02 -11.05 -6.94
CA ALA A 21 -8.38 -11.31 -6.49
C ALA A 21 -8.42 -12.10 -5.16
N SER A 22 -7.48 -13.04 -4.95
CA SER A 22 -7.41 -13.81 -3.71
C SER A 22 -7.04 -12.93 -2.52
N LYS A 23 -6.06 -12.04 -2.70
CA LYS A 23 -5.70 -11.04 -1.69
C LYS A 23 -6.84 -10.04 -1.47
N ALA A 24 -7.45 -9.60 -2.57
CA ALA A 24 -8.51 -8.62 -2.55
C ALA A 24 -9.75 -9.06 -1.79
N THR A 25 -10.10 -10.33 -1.91
CA THR A 25 -11.33 -10.86 -1.34
C THR A 25 -11.10 -11.61 -0.04
N GLY A 26 -9.88 -12.10 0.21
CA GLY A 26 -9.59 -13.13 1.20
C GLY A 26 -9.90 -14.55 0.70
N TYR A 27 -10.45 -14.72 -0.50
CA TYR A 27 -10.84 -16.02 -1.06
C TYR A 27 -9.65 -16.72 -1.76
N PRO A 28 -9.13 -17.85 -1.26
CA PRO A 28 -7.87 -18.41 -1.75
C PRO A 28 -8.06 -19.25 -3.04
N ILE A 29 -8.18 -18.59 -4.19
CA ILE A 29 -8.53 -19.19 -5.49
C ILE A 29 -7.64 -20.39 -5.83
N ALA A 30 -6.31 -20.26 -5.68
CA ALA A 30 -5.39 -21.34 -6.01
C ALA A 30 -5.55 -22.56 -5.09
N LYS A 31 -5.76 -22.35 -3.77
CA LYS A 31 -5.99 -23.44 -2.80
C LYS A 31 -7.29 -24.17 -3.09
N ILE A 32 -8.36 -23.43 -3.46
CA ILE A 32 -9.65 -24.02 -3.83
C ILE A 32 -9.53 -24.78 -5.16
N ALA A 33 -8.96 -24.16 -6.20
CA ALA A 33 -8.79 -24.77 -7.51
C ALA A 33 -8.00 -26.09 -7.45
N ALA A 34 -6.97 -26.17 -6.61
CA ALA A 34 -6.21 -27.40 -6.40
C ALA A 34 -7.07 -28.53 -5.80
N LYS A 35 -7.98 -28.22 -4.89
CA LYS A 35 -8.91 -29.21 -4.31
C LYS A 35 -9.98 -29.64 -5.31
N LEU A 36 -10.53 -28.71 -6.08
CA LEU A 36 -11.47 -29.05 -7.16
C LEU A 36 -10.83 -30.01 -8.18
N ALA A 37 -9.54 -29.83 -8.50
CA ALA A 37 -8.81 -30.67 -9.44
C ALA A 37 -8.69 -32.15 -9.00
N ILE A 38 -8.84 -32.43 -7.70
CA ILE A 38 -8.83 -33.80 -7.15
C ILE A 38 -10.24 -34.31 -6.79
N GLY A 39 -11.28 -33.66 -7.30
CA GLY A 39 -12.66 -34.16 -7.27
C GLY A 39 -13.58 -33.55 -6.20
N TYR A 40 -13.11 -32.55 -5.44
CA TYR A 40 -14.00 -31.81 -4.53
C TYR A 40 -14.97 -30.91 -5.28
N ASN A 41 -16.11 -30.62 -4.64
CA ASN A 41 -17.04 -29.57 -5.03
C ASN A 41 -16.93 -28.34 -4.11
N LEU A 42 -17.41 -27.17 -4.55
CA LEU A 42 -17.28 -25.92 -3.78
C LEU A 42 -18.00 -25.96 -2.42
N ASP A 43 -19.15 -26.62 -2.36
CA ASP A 43 -19.98 -26.79 -1.17
C ASP A 43 -19.34 -27.72 -0.12
N GLU A 44 -18.41 -28.57 -0.53
CA GLU A 44 -17.66 -29.47 0.35
C GLU A 44 -16.46 -28.78 1.02
N LEU A 45 -16.03 -27.63 0.48
CA LEU A 45 -14.87 -26.88 0.94
C LEU A 45 -15.30 -25.79 1.91
N LYS A 46 -14.55 -25.59 2.99
CA LYS A 46 -14.79 -24.50 3.95
C LYS A 46 -14.16 -23.19 3.48
N ASN A 47 -14.83 -22.07 3.76
CA ASN A 47 -14.25 -20.74 3.69
C ASN A 47 -13.20 -20.59 4.81
N GLN A 48 -11.95 -20.27 4.44
CA GLN A 48 -10.84 -20.16 5.39
C GLN A 48 -10.93 -18.90 6.26
N ILE A 49 -11.62 -17.86 5.80
CA ILE A 49 -11.69 -16.57 6.48
C ILE A 49 -12.73 -16.59 7.61
N THR A 50 -13.95 -17.04 7.31
CA THR A 50 -15.04 -17.12 8.31
C THR A 50 -15.05 -18.44 9.09
N GLY A 51 -14.50 -19.52 8.54
CA GLY A 51 -14.40 -20.84 9.17
C GLY A 51 -15.72 -21.63 9.30
N ASN A 52 -16.86 -20.94 9.19
CA ASN A 52 -18.22 -21.46 9.41
C ASN A 52 -19.09 -21.51 8.13
N THR A 53 -18.60 -21.00 6.99
CA THR A 53 -19.30 -21.03 5.69
C THR A 53 -18.57 -21.94 4.70
N SER A 54 -19.21 -22.27 3.57
CA SER A 54 -18.59 -23.03 2.48
C SER A 54 -17.81 -22.11 1.53
N ALA A 55 -17.00 -22.68 0.64
CA ALA A 55 -16.37 -21.96 -0.45
C ALA A 55 -17.35 -21.67 -1.62
N TYR A 56 -18.60 -22.13 -1.54
CA TYR A 56 -19.62 -21.91 -2.55
C TYR A 56 -20.39 -20.61 -2.30
N PHE A 57 -19.73 -19.48 -2.57
CA PHE A 57 -20.33 -18.15 -2.48
C PHE A 57 -19.58 -17.16 -3.38
N GLU A 58 -20.16 -15.97 -3.58
CA GLU A 58 -19.48 -14.84 -4.20
C GLU A 58 -19.06 -13.86 -3.11
N PRO A 59 -17.75 -13.54 -2.97
CA PRO A 59 -17.29 -12.59 -1.97
C PRO A 59 -17.92 -11.21 -2.14
N THR A 60 -18.28 -10.59 -1.02
CA THR A 60 -18.76 -9.20 -0.97
C THR A 60 -17.74 -8.37 -0.21
N LEU A 61 -17.39 -7.21 -0.76
CA LEU A 61 -16.38 -6.31 -0.20
C LEU A 61 -17.04 -5.00 0.22
N ASP A 62 -16.70 -4.52 1.41
CA ASP A 62 -17.11 -3.22 1.94
C ASP A 62 -15.98 -2.18 1.87
N TYR A 63 -14.97 -2.46 1.04
CA TYR A 63 -13.82 -1.61 0.76
C TYR A 63 -13.48 -1.60 -0.73
N VAL A 64 -12.62 -0.66 -1.11
CA VAL A 64 -12.08 -0.50 -2.46
C VAL A 64 -10.61 -0.90 -2.47
N ILE A 65 -10.21 -1.54 -3.57
CA ILE A 65 -8.83 -1.95 -3.80
C ILE A 65 -8.29 -1.25 -5.02
N VAL A 66 -7.06 -0.76 -4.90
CA VAL A 66 -6.30 -0.21 -6.01
C VAL A 66 -5.01 -0.99 -6.16
N LYS A 67 -4.80 -1.54 -7.36
CA LYS A 67 -3.53 -2.14 -7.77
C LYS A 67 -2.79 -1.20 -8.71
N MET A 68 -1.51 -0.97 -8.45
CA MET A 68 -0.64 -0.15 -9.32
C MET A 68 0.58 -0.94 -9.76
N PRO A 69 0.95 -0.93 -11.06
CA PRO A 69 2.17 -1.59 -11.51
C PRO A 69 3.42 -0.82 -11.05
N ARG A 70 4.53 -1.54 -10.92
CA ARG A 70 5.87 -0.98 -10.71
C ARG A 70 6.70 -1.16 -11.97
N TRP A 71 7.40 -0.11 -12.39
CA TRP A 71 8.31 -0.11 -13.55
C TRP A 71 9.76 0.14 -13.12
N ASN A 72 10.73 -0.06 -14.02
CA ASN A 72 12.15 0.26 -13.80
C ASN A 72 12.80 0.88 -15.05
N PHE A 73 12.10 1.79 -15.74
CA PHE A 73 12.60 2.35 -16.99
C PHE A 73 13.95 3.06 -16.83
N GLN A 74 14.28 3.59 -15.65
CA GLN A 74 15.59 4.18 -15.37
C GLN A 74 16.78 3.23 -15.55
N LYS A 75 16.56 1.90 -15.50
CA LYS A 75 17.60 0.90 -15.77
C LYS A 75 17.80 0.61 -17.27
N PHE A 76 16.92 1.14 -18.13
CA PHE A 76 16.89 0.87 -19.56
C PHE A 76 16.74 2.18 -20.37
N PRO A 77 17.78 3.04 -20.41
CA PRO A 77 17.69 4.37 -21.01
C PRO A 77 17.30 4.38 -22.49
N GLY A 78 17.62 3.32 -23.24
CA GLY A 78 17.25 3.17 -24.65
C GLY A 78 15.88 2.53 -24.91
N ALA A 79 15.14 2.12 -23.87
CA ALA A 79 13.87 1.44 -24.03
C ALA A 79 12.71 2.42 -24.27
N ASN A 80 11.74 2.02 -25.11
CA ASN A 80 10.48 2.75 -25.25
C ASN A 80 9.67 2.63 -23.95
N GLN A 81 9.41 3.76 -23.30
CA GLN A 81 8.72 3.85 -22.01
C GLN A 81 7.18 3.96 -22.14
N THR A 82 6.67 4.12 -23.35
CA THR A 82 5.22 4.20 -23.62
C THR A 82 4.54 2.87 -23.32
N LEU A 83 3.46 2.91 -22.56
CA LEU A 83 2.66 1.75 -22.17
C LEU A 83 1.70 1.36 -23.30
N GLY A 84 1.42 0.08 -23.42
CA GLY A 84 0.52 -0.48 -24.42
C GLY A 84 0.13 -1.89 -24.06
N LEU A 85 -0.18 -2.73 -25.07
CA LEU A 85 -0.64 -4.11 -24.85
C LEU A 85 0.47 -5.04 -24.31
N GLN A 86 1.73 -4.76 -24.64
CA GLN A 86 2.85 -5.53 -24.11
C GLN A 86 3.24 -5.03 -22.72
N MET A 87 3.25 -5.94 -21.74
CA MET A 87 3.65 -5.64 -20.37
C MET A 87 5.13 -5.22 -20.28
N LYS A 88 5.38 -4.16 -19.49
CA LYS A 88 6.71 -3.62 -19.18
C LYS A 88 6.94 -3.43 -17.67
N SER A 89 5.93 -3.67 -16.84
CA SER A 89 6.04 -3.61 -15.39
C SER A 89 6.82 -4.82 -14.86
N VAL A 90 7.55 -4.60 -13.78
CA VAL A 90 8.42 -5.59 -13.11
C VAL A 90 7.83 -6.13 -11.80
N GLY A 91 6.73 -5.52 -11.34
CA GLY A 91 6.01 -5.91 -10.14
C GLY A 91 4.74 -5.06 -9.99
N GLU A 92 4.11 -5.14 -8.83
CA GLU A 92 2.88 -4.42 -8.51
C GLU A 92 2.73 -4.21 -7.01
N VAL A 93 1.92 -3.21 -6.67
CA VAL A 93 1.42 -2.97 -5.30
C VAL A 93 -0.08 -3.09 -5.30
N MET A 94 -0.63 -3.40 -4.13
CA MET A 94 -2.04 -3.33 -3.84
C MET A 94 -2.24 -2.48 -2.59
N ALA A 95 -3.34 -1.74 -2.54
CA ALA A 95 -3.76 -1.07 -1.32
C ALA A 95 -5.28 -1.17 -1.15
N ILE A 96 -5.70 -1.17 0.10
CA ILE A 96 -7.10 -1.28 0.51
C ILE A 96 -7.49 0.01 1.24
N GLY A 97 -8.68 0.53 0.96
CA GLY A 97 -9.28 1.66 1.69
C GLY A 97 -10.80 1.61 1.61
N ARG A 98 -11.50 2.29 2.52
CA ARG A 98 -12.97 2.37 2.54
C ARG A 98 -13.54 3.15 1.37
N ASN A 99 -12.71 3.91 0.67
CA ASN A 99 -13.06 4.59 -0.57
C ASN A 99 -11.89 4.57 -1.57
N PHE A 100 -12.20 4.91 -2.82
CA PHE A 100 -11.24 4.90 -3.91
C PHE A 100 -10.02 5.82 -3.69
N LEU A 101 -10.23 7.01 -3.13
CA LEU A 101 -9.14 7.98 -2.97
C LEU A 101 -8.14 7.53 -1.91
N GLU A 102 -8.63 6.99 -0.80
CA GLU A 102 -7.81 6.38 0.23
C GLU A 102 -6.96 5.25 -0.34
N ALA A 103 -7.60 4.28 -1.01
CA ALA A 103 -6.89 3.15 -1.64
C ALA A 103 -5.88 3.63 -2.69
N LEU A 104 -6.22 4.64 -3.50
CA LEU A 104 -5.32 5.20 -4.51
C LEU A 104 -4.09 5.87 -3.91
N GLN A 105 -4.26 6.68 -2.86
CA GLN A 105 -3.15 7.36 -2.20
C GLN A 105 -2.22 6.36 -1.50
N LYS A 106 -2.78 5.36 -0.81
CA LYS A 106 -2.02 4.25 -0.21
C LYS A 106 -1.26 3.45 -1.26
N ALA A 107 -1.87 3.18 -2.42
CA ALA A 107 -1.18 2.52 -3.52
C ALA A 107 -0.01 3.38 -4.05
N CYS A 108 -0.19 4.70 -4.17
CA CYS A 108 0.89 5.61 -4.56
C CYS A 108 2.05 5.62 -3.55
N GLN A 109 1.75 5.61 -2.25
CA GLN A 109 2.75 5.51 -1.17
C GLN A 109 3.53 4.20 -1.22
N SER A 110 2.89 3.12 -1.69
CA SER A 110 3.49 1.79 -1.75
C SER A 110 4.45 1.59 -2.93
N LEU A 111 4.45 2.48 -3.93
CA LEU A 111 5.19 2.26 -5.20
C LEU A 111 6.71 2.26 -5.08
N GLU A 112 7.26 2.57 -3.92
CA GLU A 112 8.71 2.62 -3.69
C GLU A 112 9.43 3.50 -4.72
N ASN A 113 8.84 4.66 -5.00
CA ASN A 113 9.31 5.67 -5.95
C ASN A 113 9.44 7.06 -5.28
N ASN A 114 9.55 7.09 -3.95
CA ASN A 114 9.65 8.29 -3.11
C ASN A 114 8.43 9.23 -3.20
N ARG A 115 7.25 8.71 -3.55
CA ARG A 115 6.01 9.48 -3.53
C ARG A 115 5.31 9.32 -2.19
N MET A 116 4.77 10.41 -1.65
CA MET A 116 4.07 10.40 -0.35
C MET A 116 2.55 10.18 -0.50
N GLY A 117 2.10 9.98 -1.74
CA GLY A 117 0.72 9.82 -2.17
C GLY A 117 0.60 10.21 -3.63
N LEU A 118 -0.59 10.60 -4.08
CA LEU A 118 -0.79 11.10 -5.43
C LEU A 118 -0.29 12.56 -5.52
N GLY A 119 1.02 12.79 -5.52
CA GLY A 119 1.64 14.13 -5.56
C GLY A 119 1.64 14.85 -4.21
N ALA A 120 1.84 16.18 -4.23
CA ALA A 120 2.03 17.01 -3.03
C ALA A 120 3.24 16.57 -2.17
N ASP A 121 4.33 16.20 -2.83
CA ASP A 121 5.50 15.58 -2.21
C ASP A 121 6.84 16.06 -2.79
N MET A 122 6.82 16.68 -3.97
CA MET A 122 8.01 17.26 -4.59
C MET A 122 7.66 18.40 -5.55
N LYS A 123 8.61 19.31 -5.79
CA LYS A 123 8.48 20.34 -6.82
C LYS A 123 8.79 19.74 -8.18
N GLU A 124 7.76 19.61 -9.02
CA GLU A 124 7.94 19.17 -10.39
C GLU A 124 7.71 20.36 -11.34
N TRP A 125 8.79 20.81 -11.98
CA TRP A 125 8.70 21.78 -13.06
C TRP A 125 8.39 21.06 -14.35
N ILE A 126 7.12 21.08 -14.75
CA ILE A 126 6.67 20.47 -16.01
C ILE A 126 5.83 21.48 -16.77
N ARG A 127 6.15 21.68 -18.05
CA ARG A 127 5.36 22.55 -18.93
C ARG A 127 3.99 21.93 -19.16
N THR A 128 2.95 22.74 -19.28
CA THR A 128 1.58 22.25 -19.56
C THR A 128 1.53 21.36 -20.80
N GLU A 129 2.30 21.70 -21.85
CA GLU A 129 2.42 20.89 -23.07
C GLU A 129 2.96 19.48 -22.80
N ASP A 130 3.96 19.35 -21.93
CA ASP A 130 4.53 18.04 -21.55
C ASP A 130 3.54 17.21 -20.76
N ILE A 131 2.73 17.85 -19.89
CA ILE A 131 1.66 17.18 -19.14
C ILE A 131 0.61 16.64 -20.11
N LEU A 132 0.12 17.47 -21.04
CA LEU A 132 -0.91 17.05 -22.00
C LEU A 132 -0.42 15.90 -22.88
N ARG A 133 0.84 15.96 -23.34
CA ARG A 133 1.46 14.85 -24.08
C ARG A 133 1.50 13.57 -23.24
N LYS A 134 1.91 13.63 -21.96
CA LYS A 134 1.93 12.46 -21.06
C LYS A 134 0.55 11.91 -20.69
N LEU A 135 -0.53 12.68 -20.87
CA LEU A 135 -1.89 12.18 -20.74
C LEU A 135 -2.27 11.32 -21.95
N GLU A 136 -1.91 11.78 -23.14
CA GLU A 136 -2.19 11.10 -24.41
C GLU A 136 -1.29 9.87 -24.63
N GLU A 137 0.01 9.99 -24.36
CA GLU A 137 1.02 8.94 -24.44
C GLU A 137 1.23 8.32 -23.04
N PRO A 138 0.60 7.18 -22.72
CA PRO A 138 0.63 6.65 -21.37
C PRO A 138 2.05 6.21 -20.97
N GLY A 139 2.56 6.76 -19.87
CA GLY A 139 3.82 6.36 -19.22
C GLY A 139 3.61 5.92 -17.76
N GLU A 140 4.70 5.56 -17.07
CA GLU A 140 4.67 5.12 -15.66
C GLU A 140 4.13 6.20 -14.70
N ASP A 141 4.23 7.49 -15.05
CA ASP A 141 3.83 8.60 -14.21
C ASP A 141 2.49 9.26 -14.62
N ARG A 142 1.77 8.68 -15.59
CA ARG A 142 0.56 9.30 -16.18
C ARG A 142 -0.50 9.67 -15.14
N ILE A 143 -0.68 8.85 -14.10
CA ILE A 143 -1.66 9.12 -13.03
C ILE A 143 -1.32 10.39 -12.23
N PHE A 144 -0.03 10.64 -12.00
CA PHE A 144 0.44 11.86 -11.34
C PHE A 144 0.24 13.07 -12.25
N ARG A 145 0.54 12.93 -13.54
CA ARG A 145 0.30 13.98 -14.54
C ARG A 145 -1.17 14.30 -14.74
N LEU A 146 -2.05 13.33 -14.55
CA LEU A 146 -3.49 13.55 -14.53
C LEU A 146 -3.89 14.53 -13.43
N LYS A 147 -3.41 14.31 -12.20
CA LYS A 147 -3.66 15.26 -11.10
C LYS A 147 -3.03 16.63 -11.38
N ASP A 148 -1.80 16.68 -11.92
CA ASP A 148 -1.18 17.96 -12.29
C ASP A 148 -2.00 18.73 -13.33
N ALA A 149 -2.54 18.05 -14.34
CA ALA A 149 -3.38 18.69 -15.33
C ALA A 149 -4.61 19.33 -14.68
N LEU A 150 -5.28 18.62 -13.78
CA LEU A 150 -6.45 19.13 -13.05
C LEU A 150 -6.07 20.31 -12.14
N ARG A 151 -4.90 20.26 -11.49
CA ARG A 151 -4.34 21.35 -10.67
C ARG A 151 -4.02 22.60 -11.48
N LEU A 152 -3.57 22.45 -12.73
CA LEU A 152 -3.35 23.53 -13.67
C LEU A 152 -4.63 24.05 -14.35
N GLY A 153 -5.81 23.52 -13.97
CA GLY A 153 -7.10 23.97 -14.49
C GLY A 153 -7.49 23.34 -15.82
N VAL A 154 -6.83 22.27 -16.28
CA VAL A 154 -7.27 21.52 -17.47
C VAL A 154 -8.64 20.91 -17.21
N PRO A 155 -9.65 21.14 -18.07
CA PRO A 155 -11.00 20.61 -17.86
C PRO A 155 -11.05 19.07 -17.83
N GLU A 156 -11.89 18.50 -16.96
CA GLU A 156 -12.07 17.05 -16.82
C GLU A 156 -12.41 16.37 -18.16
N LYS A 157 -13.23 17.03 -18.98
CA LYS A 157 -13.58 16.56 -20.33
C LYS A 157 -12.36 16.43 -21.25
N THR A 158 -11.40 17.34 -21.13
CA THR A 158 -10.14 17.30 -21.90
C THR A 158 -9.27 16.16 -21.39
N VAL A 159 -9.14 15.99 -20.08
CA VAL A 159 -8.42 14.86 -19.47
C VAL A 159 -9.02 13.54 -19.93
N HIS A 160 -10.35 13.39 -19.89
CA HIS A 160 -11.04 12.20 -20.39
C HIS A 160 -10.77 11.97 -21.87
N LYS A 161 -10.86 13.02 -22.71
CA LYS A 161 -10.62 12.92 -24.15
C LYS A 161 -9.23 12.36 -24.47
N LEU A 162 -8.20 12.83 -23.76
CA LEU A 162 -6.81 12.42 -23.96
C LEU A 162 -6.52 11.03 -23.39
N THR A 163 -7.03 10.73 -22.20
CA THR A 163 -6.66 9.52 -21.45
C THR A 163 -7.58 8.33 -21.70
N LYS A 164 -8.84 8.59 -22.08
CA LYS A 164 -9.96 7.65 -22.07
C LYS A 164 -10.30 7.05 -20.68
N ILE A 165 -9.69 7.57 -19.61
CA ILE A 165 -10.03 7.16 -18.24
C ILE A 165 -11.45 7.63 -17.95
N ASP A 166 -12.25 6.76 -17.31
CA ASP A 166 -13.64 7.08 -17.00
C ASP A 166 -13.77 8.40 -16.21
N PRO A 167 -14.74 9.28 -16.57
CA PRO A 167 -14.96 10.55 -15.88
C PRO A 167 -15.14 10.41 -14.36
N TRP A 168 -15.66 9.30 -13.86
CA TRP A 168 -15.79 9.05 -12.43
C TRP A 168 -14.44 9.13 -11.71
N PHE A 169 -13.41 8.43 -12.19
CA PHE A 169 -12.07 8.46 -11.58
C PHE A 169 -11.45 9.85 -11.66
N ILE A 170 -11.63 10.55 -12.79
CA ILE A 170 -11.11 11.90 -12.99
C ILE A 170 -11.75 12.87 -11.99
N LYS A 171 -13.07 12.77 -11.78
CA LYS A 171 -13.81 13.56 -10.80
C LYS A 171 -13.35 13.29 -9.37
N GLN A 172 -13.09 12.03 -9.02
CA GLN A 172 -12.51 11.70 -7.71
C GLN A 172 -11.13 12.36 -7.54
N ILE A 173 -10.24 12.26 -8.52
CA ILE A 173 -8.90 12.87 -8.44
C ILE A 173 -9.00 14.42 -8.40
N LYS A 174 -9.98 15.01 -9.10
CA LYS A 174 -10.26 16.45 -9.00
C LYS A 174 -10.65 16.85 -7.58
N ARG A 175 -11.43 16.04 -6.86
CA ARG A 175 -11.77 16.30 -5.45
C ARG A 175 -10.51 16.48 -4.58
N LEU A 176 -9.45 15.70 -4.82
CA LEU A 176 -8.18 15.89 -4.12
C LEU A 176 -7.61 17.30 -4.37
N VAL A 177 -7.59 17.75 -5.63
CA VAL A 177 -7.12 19.10 -5.99
C VAL A 177 -7.95 20.19 -5.31
N ASP A 178 -9.27 20.03 -5.27
CA ASP A 178 -10.16 21.00 -4.63
C ASP A 178 -9.94 21.04 -3.10
N MET A 179 -9.67 19.89 -2.47
CA MET A 179 -9.28 19.81 -1.05
C MET A 179 -7.91 20.47 -0.78
N GLU A 180 -6.94 20.36 -1.68
CA GLU A 180 -5.66 21.07 -1.56
C GLU A 180 -5.84 22.59 -1.61
N HIS A 181 -6.70 23.08 -2.50
CA HIS A 181 -7.03 24.51 -2.56
C HIS A 181 -7.68 25.01 -1.27
N GLU A 182 -8.53 24.19 -0.64
CA GLU A 182 -9.11 24.52 0.67
C GLU A 182 -8.04 24.53 1.77
N LEU A 183 -7.18 23.50 1.83
CA LEU A 183 -6.12 23.38 2.81
C LEU A 183 -5.17 24.60 2.78
N MET A 184 -4.83 25.09 1.58
CA MET A 184 -3.93 26.23 1.40
C MET A 184 -4.48 27.57 1.91
N LYS A 185 -5.73 27.62 2.40
CA LYS A 185 -6.29 28.80 3.09
C LYS A 185 -5.84 28.91 4.56
N TYR A 186 -5.34 27.81 5.12
CA TYR A 186 -4.84 27.72 6.50
C TYR A 186 -3.32 27.85 6.53
N ASN A 187 -2.78 28.43 7.60
CA ASN A 187 -1.33 28.67 7.71
C ASN A 187 -0.65 27.64 8.62
N LEU A 188 -1.31 27.24 9.71
CA LEU A 188 -0.81 26.27 10.68
C LEU A 188 -1.77 25.07 10.80
N PRO A 189 -1.28 23.87 11.16
CA PRO A 189 -2.13 22.69 11.31
C PRO A 189 -3.27 22.87 12.33
N GLU A 190 -3.07 23.69 13.36
CA GLU A 190 -4.10 24.04 14.35
C GLU A 190 -5.25 24.87 13.78
N ASP A 191 -5.02 25.56 12.65
CA ASP A 191 -6.05 26.36 12.00
C ASP A 191 -7.04 25.47 11.20
N ILE A 192 -6.67 24.21 10.91
CA ILE A 192 -7.48 23.29 10.12
C ILE A 192 -8.69 22.83 10.97
N PRO A 193 -9.93 23.04 10.51
CA PRO A 193 -11.10 22.49 11.18
C PRO A 193 -10.99 20.96 11.31
N ALA A 194 -11.27 20.43 12.50
CA ALA A 194 -11.10 19.00 12.80
C ALA A 194 -11.81 18.07 11.81
N ASP A 195 -13.04 18.40 11.42
CA ASP A 195 -13.81 17.63 10.43
C ASP A 195 -13.13 17.62 9.05
N PHE A 196 -12.55 18.75 8.63
CA PHE A 196 -11.85 18.83 7.36
C PHE A 196 -10.51 18.09 7.42
N PHE A 197 -9.79 18.17 8.54
CA PHE A 197 -8.58 17.38 8.75
C PHE A 197 -8.91 15.88 8.69
N ARG A 198 -10.00 15.45 9.34
CA ARG A 198 -10.46 14.06 9.26
C ARG A 198 -10.79 13.67 7.81
N GLN A 199 -11.50 14.50 7.06
CA GLN A 199 -11.80 14.24 5.65
C GLN A 199 -10.53 14.10 4.79
N MET A 200 -9.50 14.91 5.03
CA MET A 200 -8.20 14.78 4.36
C MET A 200 -7.58 13.41 4.60
N LYS A 201 -7.64 12.92 5.85
CA LYS A 201 -7.14 11.60 6.21
C LYS A 201 -8.00 10.47 5.63
N GLU A 202 -9.32 10.61 5.63
CA GLU A 202 -10.26 9.66 5.02
C GLU A 202 -10.10 9.52 3.51
N VAL A 203 -9.57 10.53 2.80
CA VAL A 203 -9.18 10.41 1.38
C VAL A 203 -7.71 10.03 1.18
N GLY A 204 -7.03 9.61 2.24
CA GLY A 204 -5.69 9.03 2.20
C GLY A 204 -4.52 10.01 2.15
N TYR A 205 -4.71 11.31 2.45
CA TYR A 205 -3.57 12.22 2.56
C TYR A 205 -2.66 11.82 3.71
N SER A 206 -1.36 11.69 3.43
CA SER A 206 -0.36 11.55 4.48
C SER A 206 -0.10 12.88 5.20
N ASP A 207 0.38 12.80 6.43
CA ASP A 207 0.81 13.97 7.21
C ASP A 207 1.93 14.71 6.47
N ALA A 208 2.81 13.97 5.78
CA ALA A 208 3.86 14.52 4.94
C ALA A 208 3.31 15.34 3.75
N GLN A 209 2.24 14.89 3.08
CA GLN A 209 1.60 15.67 2.02
C GLN A 209 0.94 16.94 2.54
N ILE A 210 0.26 16.86 3.68
CA ILE A 210 -0.36 18.02 4.32
C ILE A 210 0.72 19.04 4.72
N ALA A 211 1.79 18.56 5.35
CA ALA A 211 2.95 19.36 5.74
C ALA A 211 3.60 20.05 4.53
N TRP A 212 3.76 19.32 3.42
CA TRP A 212 4.30 19.86 2.17
C TRP A 212 3.44 20.99 1.60
N LEU A 213 2.13 20.82 1.56
CA LEU A 213 1.18 21.81 1.04
C LEU A 213 1.17 23.09 1.89
N MET A 214 1.23 22.94 3.21
CA MET A 214 1.21 24.04 4.17
C MET A 214 2.59 24.66 4.42
N ARG A 215 3.66 23.99 3.98
CA ARG A 215 5.07 24.36 4.21
C ARG A 215 5.45 24.40 5.69
N VAL A 216 5.01 23.38 6.42
CA VAL A 216 5.31 23.16 7.85
C VAL A 216 6.01 21.82 8.02
N ASP A 217 6.46 21.52 9.25
CA ASP A 217 7.09 20.23 9.56
C ASP A 217 6.05 19.10 9.69
N GLU A 218 6.38 17.91 9.17
CA GLU A 218 5.52 16.71 9.25
C GLU A 218 5.17 16.34 10.70
N GLU A 219 6.13 16.48 11.62
CA GLU A 219 5.90 16.17 13.04
C GLU A 219 4.88 17.11 13.67
N HIS A 220 4.80 18.36 13.20
CA HIS A 220 3.81 19.34 13.66
C HIS A 220 2.39 18.92 13.24
N VAL A 221 2.22 18.54 11.96
CA VAL A 221 0.94 18.01 11.45
C VAL A 221 0.53 16.75 12.22
N THR A 222 1.46 15.82 12.40
CA THR A 222 1.23 14.56 13.12
C THR A 222 0.76 14.81 14.55
N LYS A 223 1.40 15.74 15.25
CA LYS A 223 1.07 16.11 16.63
C LYS A 223 -0.36 16.63 16.73
N VAL A 224 -0.72 17.64 15.93
CA VAL A 224 -2.07 18.25 15.96
C VAL A 224 -3.14 17.23 15.58
N ARG A 225 -2.89 16.41 14.56
CA ARG A 225 -3.81 15.32 14.18
C ARG A 225 -4.09 14.35 15.33
N LYS A 226 -3.03 13.93 16.04
CA LYS A 226 -3.14 13.02 17.18
C LYS A 226 -3.83 13.68 18.39
N GLU A 227 -3.64 14.99 18.62
CA GLU A 227 -4.35 15.76 19.65
C GLU A 227 -5.87 15.83 19.38
N LEU A 228 -6.26 15.87 18.10
CA LEU A 228 -7.66 15.80 17.66
C LEU A 228 -8.24 14.37 17.68
N ASN A 229 -7.48 13.38 18.13
CA ASN A 229 -7.84 11.96 18.10
C ASN A 229 -8.20 11.42 16.70
N ILE A 230 -7.61 12.01 15.65
CA ILE A 230 -7.76 11.53 14.27
C ILE A 230 -6.68 10.46 14.04
N ARG A 231 -6.97 9.23 14.43
CA ARG A 231 -6.05 8.09 14.35
C ARG A 231 -6.60 7.03 13.41
N ARG A 232 -5.73 6.19 12.86
CA ARG A 232 -6.16 5.06 12.06
C ARG A 232 -6.85 4.02 12.94
N THR A 233 -7.85 3.42 12.35
CA THR A 233 -8.45 2.17 12.78
C THR A 233 -8.09 1.09 11.77
N TYR A 234 -8.01 -0.15 12.22
CA TYR A 234 -7.71 -1.28 11.35
C TYR A 234 -8.96 -2.13 11.20
N LYS A 235 -9.33 -2.37 9.95
CA LYS A 235 -10.49 -3.16 9.54
C LYS A 235 -10.03 -4.50 8.99
N MET A 236 -10.83 -5.55 9.18
CA MET A 236 -10.51 -6.91 8.78
C MET A 236 -11.00 -7.18 7.35
N VAL A 237 -10.27 -8.00 6.61
CA VAL A 237 -10.71 -8.58 5.33
C VAL A 237 -11.45 -9.87 5.66
N ASP A 238 -12.77 -9.90 5.42
CA ASP A 238 -13.65 -10.96 5.90
C ASP A 238 -14.37 -11.79 4.81
N THR A 239 -14.18 -11.47 3.53
CA THR A 239 -14.87 -12.04 2.34
C THR A 239 -16.38 -11.75 2.24
N CYS A 240 -17.01 -11.14 3.23
CA CYS A 240 -18.47 -11.11 3.37
C CYS A 240 -19.06 -9.77 3.85
N ALA A 241 -18.26 -8.70 3.89
CA ALA A 241 -18.73 -7.36 4.26
C ALA A 241 -19.44 -7.33 5.62
N ALA A 242 -18.79 -7.93 6.62
CA ALA A 242 -19.22 -8.07 8.00
C ALA A 242 -20.52 -8.88 8.22
N GLU A 243 -21.01 -9.62 7.22
CA GLU A 243 -22.15 -10.53 7.41
C GLU A 243 -21.82 -11.65 8.42
N PHE A 244 -20.57 -12.11 8.42
CA PHE A 244 -20.05 -13.12 9.33
C PHE A 244 -18.77 -12.63 10.01
N GLU A 245 -18.59 -13.03 11.27
CA GLU A 245 -17.36 -12.75 12.00
C GLU A 245 -16.17 -13.48 11.36
N ALA A 246 -15.16 -12.73 10.92
CA ALA A 246 -13.93 -13.28 10.42
C ALA A 246 -12.99 -13.66 11.56
N GLN A 247 -12.35 -14.81 11.42
CA GLN A 247 -11.39 -15.32 12.39
C GLN A 247 -9.93 -15.05 11.99
N THR A 248 -9.74 -14.56 10.77
CA THR A 248 -8.42 -14.44 10.15
C THR A 248 -7.90 -13.01 10.32
N PRO A 249 -6.75 -12.82 11.00
CA PRO A 249 -6.19 -11.51 11.33
C PRO A 249 -5.49 -10.84 10.14
N TYR A 250 -6.27 -10.57 9.09
CA TYR A 250 -5.85 -9.84 7.88
C TYR A 250 -6.47 -8.44 7.92
N PHE A 251 -5.64 -7.44 8.19
CA PHE A 251 -6.04 -6.07 8.41
C PHE A 251 -5.58 -5.09 7.32
N TYR A 252 -6.33 -4.01 7.16
CA TYR A 252 -5.92 -2.78 6.50
C TYR A 252 -6.34 -1.57 7.33
N SER A 253 -5.58 -0.48 7.25
CA SER A 253 -5.87 0.76 7.96
C SER A 253 -6.85 1.65 7.20
N THR A 254 -7.67 2.38 7.95
CA THR A 254 -8.56 3.45 7.47
C THR A 254 -8.82 4.45 8.61
N PHE A 255 -9.62 5.49 8.36
CA PHE A 255 -10.05 6.47 9.37
C PHE A 255 -11.54 6.28 9.69
N ASP A 256 -11.88 5.15 10.30
CA ASP A 256 -13.24 4.80 10.71
C ASP A 256 -13.43 5.06 12.23
N THR A 257 -14.56 4.62 12.79
CA THR A 257 -14.86 4.77 14.23
C THR A 257 -14.42 3.58 15.07
N GLU A 258 -14.39 2.39 14.50
CA GLU A 258 -14.11 1.14 15.24
C GLU A 258 -12.82 0.48 14.73
N ASN A 259 -11.95 0.09 15.66
CA ASN A 259 -10.74 -0.66 15.39
C ASN A 259 -10.94 -2.15 15.69
N GLU A 260 -10.79 -2.98 14.66
CA GLU A 260 -10.98 -4.44 14.73
C GLU A 260 -9.66 -5.18 14.99
N SER A 261 -8.50 -4.52 14.83
CA SER A 261 -7.25 -5.12 15.29
C SER A 261 -7.06 -4.90 16.78
N VAL A 262 -7.32 -5.97 17.54
CA VAL A 262 -7.13 -6.00 19.00
C VAL A 262 -5.72 -6.48 19.33
N PRO A 263 -4.86 -5.66 19.98
CA PRO A 263 -3.53 -6.07 20.40
C PRO A 263 -3.62 -7.20 21.45
N SER A 264 -2.79 -8.24 21.30
CA SER A 264 -2.66 -9.28 22.34
C SER A 264 -1.63 -8.89 23.41
N ASP A 265 -1.61 -9.61 24.54
CA ASP A 265 -0.59 -9.48 25.59
C ASP A 265 0.69 -10.27 25.30
N LYS A 266 0.75 -10.99 24.16
CA LYS A 266 1.95 -11.75 23.79
C LYS A 266 3.08 -10.78 23.42
N LYS A 267 4.31 -11.27 23.59
CA LYS A 267 5.48 -10.61 23.04
C LYS A 267 5.43 -10.64 21.52
N LYS A 268 5.51 -9.49 20.88
CA LYS A 268 5.36 -9.35 19.43
C LYS A 268 6.65 -8.95 18.75
N ILE A 269 6.84 -9.46 17.55
CA ILE A 269 7.90 -9.01 16.64
C ILE A 269 7.26 -8.63 15.31
N ILE A 270 7.56 -7.43 14.83
CA ILE A 270 7.14 -6.98 13.50
C ILE A 270 8.22 -7.33 12.49
N VAL A 271 7.84 -7.92 11.36
CA VAL A 271 8.68 -8.09 10.17
C VAL A 271 8.18 -7.14 9.08
N LEU A 272 9.07 -6.29 8.58
CA LEU A 272 8.77 -5.42 7.44
C LEU A 272 9.08 -6.15 6.13
N GLY A 273 8.08 -6.23 5.26
CA GLY A 273 8.20 -6.78 3.92
C GLY A 273 8.97 -5.88 2.95
N SER A 274 9.10 -6.35 1.71
CA SER A 274 9.85 -5.67 0.65
C SER A 274 9.04 -4.68 -0.18
N GLY A 275 7.72 -4.65 -0.04
CA GLY A 275 6.85 -3.91 -0.94
C GLY A 275 6.88 -4.49 -2.37
N PRO A 276 6.63 -3.67 -3.42
CA PRO A 276 6.59 -4.17 -4.78
C PRO A 276 7.94 -4.72 -5.24
N ASN A 277 7.87 -5.87 -5.90
CA ASN A 277 9.01 -6.42 -6.62
C ASN A 277 9.54 -5.43 -7.67
N ARG A 278 10.87 -5.33 -7.76
CA ARG A 278 11.59 -4.53 -8.75
C ARG A 278 12.94 -5.16 -9.06
N ILE A 279 13.60 -4.72 -10.13
CA ILE A 279 14.91 -5.31 -10.50
C ILE A 279 15.92 -5.08 -9.37
N GLY A 280 16.46 -6.16 -8.81
CA GLY A 280 17.37 -6.17 -7.66
C GLY A 280 16.68 -6.27 -6.30
N GLN A 281 15.34 -6.32 -6.28
CA GLN A 281 14.51 -6.59 -5.10
C GLN A 281 13.33 -7.46 -5.50
N GLY A 282 13.57 -8.76 -5.57
CA GLY A 282 12.57 -9.74 -5.97
C GLY A 282 12.04 -10.56 -4.81
N ILE A 283 11.56 -11.74 -5.20
CA ILE A 283 10.96 -12.74 -4.33
C ILE A 283 11.92 -13.29 -3.27
N GLU A 284 13.23 -13.15 -3.45
CA GLU A 284 14.25 -13.56 -2.48
C GLU A 284 14.07 -12.88 -1.11
N PHE A 285 13.63 -11.62 -1.09
CA PHE A 285 13.35 -10.91 0.16
C PHE A 285 12.03 -11.36 0.78
N ASP A 286 11.02 -11.67 -0.05
CA ASP A 286 9.77 -12.25 0.43
C ASP A 286 10.00 -13.60 1.11
N TYR A 287 10.81 -14.46 0.50
CA TYR A 287 11.22 -15.74 1.07
C TYR A 287 11.85 -15.57 2.46
N CYS A 288 12.79 -14.62 2.59
CA CYS A 288 13.41 -14.29 3.88
C CYS A 288 12.38 -13.83 4.92
N CYS A 289 11.46 -12.94 4.54
CA CYS A 289 10.40 -12.46 5.43
C CYS A 289 9.48 -13.58 5.90
N VAL A 290 9.07 -14.49 5.00
CA VAL A 290 8.23 -15.66 5.32
C VAL A 290 8.92 -16.55 6.35
N HIS A 291 10.18 -16.92 6.10
CA HIS A 291 10.96 -17.72 7.04
C HIS A 291 11.18 -17.02 8.38
N GLY A 292 11.40 -15.70 8.38
CA GLY A 292 11.51 -14.90 9.59
C GLY A 292 10.26 -14.97 10.45
N VAL A 293 9.09 -14.76 9.84
CA VAL A 293 7.79 -14.86 10.53
C VAL A 293 7.56 -16.27 11.06
N MET A 294 7.81 -17.32 10.26
CA MET A 294 7.65 -18.71 10.72
C MET A 294 8.55 -19.01 11.93
N ALA A 295 9.81 -18.58 11.89
CA ALA A 295 10.75 -18.79 13.00
C ALA A 295 10.31 -18.04 14.28
N ILE A 296 9.83 -16.80 14.16
CA ILE A 296 9.29 -16.00 15.28
C ILE A 296 8.13 -16.75 15.96
N ARG A 297 7.21 -17.30 15.16
CA ARG A 297 6.07 -18.08 15.66
C ARG A 297 6.53 -19.35 16.37
N GLU A 298 7.50 -20.06 15.78
CA GLU A 298 8.05 -21.29 16.34
C GLU A 298 8.68 -21.08 17.72
N VAL A 299 9.32 -19.93 17.95
CA VAL A 299 9.89 -19.58 19.26
C VAL A 299 8.90 -18.91 20.22
N GLY A 300 7.61 -18.85 19.86
CA GLY A 300 6.51 -18.47 20.74
C GLY A 300 6.18 -16.97 20.81
N TYR A 301 6.73 -16.15 19.92
CA TYR A 301 6.34 -14.75 19.78
C TYR A 301 5.14 -14.63 18.84
N GLU A 302 4.34 -13.57 19.03
CA GLU A 302 3.33 -13.18 18.04
C GLU A 302 4.03 -12.48 16.87
N ALA A 303 3.98 -13.11 15.70
CA ALA A 303 4.62 -12.59 14.50
C ALA A 303 3.66 -11.72 13.70
N ILE A 304 4.06 -10.47 13.47
CA ILE A 304 3.27 -9.48 12.74
C ILE A 304 3.98 -9.16 11.42
N MET A 305 3.31 -9.40 10.29
CA MET A 305 3.80 -9.03 8.97
C MET A 305 3.19 -7.70 8.52
N VAL A 306 4.02 -6.80 8.00
CA VAL A 306 3.56 -5.61 7.28
C VAL A 306 4.12 -5.67 5.86
N ASN A 307 3.24 -5.73 4.84
CA ASN A 307 3.64 -5.73 3.43
C ASN A 307 2.45 -5.35 2.52
N CYS A 308 2.71 -4.92 1.28
CA CYS A 308 1.68 -4.46 0.34
C CYS A 308 1.78 -5.10 -1.07
N ASN A 309 2.60 -6.14 -1.23
CA ASN A 309 2.73 -6.85 -2.49
C ASN A 309 1.67 -7.95 -2.60
N PRO A 310 0.77 -7.93 -3.61
CA PRO A 310 -0.28 -8.93 -3.73
C PRO A 310 0.21 -10.28 -4.29
N GLU A 311 1.40 -10.33 -4.89
CA GLU A 311 1.94 -11.54 -5.54
C GLU A 311 2.67 -12.47 -4.58
N THR A 312 2.91 -12.02 -3.34
CA THR A 312 3.82 -12.68 -2.40
C THR A 312 3.14 -13.62 -1.43
N VAL A 313 3.95 -14.52 -0.85
CA VAL A 313 3.51 -15.45 0.20
C VAL A 313 3.48 -14.74 1.55
N SER A 314 4.34 -13.75 1.81
CA SER A 314 4.26 -12.97 3.08
C SER A 314 2.91 -12.31 3.33
N THR A 315 2.16 -12.00 2.27
CA THR A 315 0.83 -11.40 2.35
C THR A 315 -0.29 -12.44 2.31
N ASP A 316 0.02 -13.74 2.34
CA ASP A 316 -0.95 -14.76 2.67
C ASP A 316 -1.24 -14.72 4.18
N PHE A 317 -2.52 -14.67 4.52
CA PHE A 317 -3.00 -14.48 5.88
C PHE A 317 -2.68 -15.64 6.85
N ASP A 318 -2.26 -16.80 6.35
CA ASP A 318 -1.88 -17.96 7.18
C ASP A 318 -0.40 -18.00 7.58
N VAL A 319 0.42 -17.08 7.06
CA VAL A 319 1.87 -17.04 7.32
C VAL A 319 2.18 -16.42 8.67
N ALA A 320 1.57 -15.28 8.99
CA ALA A 320 1.78 -14.52 10.22
C ALA A 320 0.62 -14.70 11.22
N ASP A 321 0.85 -14.36 12.49
CA ASP A 321 -0.26 -14.28 13.46
C ASP A 321 -1.11 -13.03 13.25
N LYS A 322 -0.53 -11.97 12.66
CA LYS A 322 -1.28 -10.83 12.09
C LYS A 322 -0.64 -10.35 10.80
N LEU A 323 -1.47 -10.04 9.82
CA LEU A 323 -1.06 -9.39 8.58
C LEU A 323 -1.67 -7.99 8.51
N TYR A 324 -0.82 -6.98 8.40
CA TYR A 324 -1.21 -5.63 8.02
C TYR A 324 -0.84 -5.41 6.56
N PHE A 325 -1.85 -5.36 5.68
CA PHE A 325 -1.65 -5.12 4.26
C PHE A 325 -1.54 -3.61 4.00
N GLU A 326 -0.41 -3.06 4.41
CA GLU A 326 -0.17 -1.62 4.48
C GLU A 326 1.10 -1.21 3.71
N PRO A 327 1.14 0.03 3.21
CA PRO A 327 2.38 0.62 2.71
C PRO A 327 3.52 0.52 3.73
N ILE A 328 4.74 0.24 3.26
CA ILE A 328 5.97 0.34 4.06
C ILE A 328 6.39 1.81 4.16
N PHE A 329 5.52 2.60 4.78
CA PHE A 329 5.62 4.05 4.87
C PHE A 329 5.56 4.47 6.34
N TRP A 330 6.44 5.39 6.74
CA TRP A 330 6.66 5.72 8.15
C TRP A 330 5.38 6.01 8.94
N GLU A 331 4.50 6.88 8.44
CA GLU A 331 3.25 7.23 9.14
C GLU A 331 2.35 6.01 9.42
N HIS A 332 2.33 5.03 8.51
CA HIS A 332 1.55 3.79 8.70
C HIS A 332 2.20 2.92 9.76
N LEU A 333 3.52 2.76 9.68
CA LEU A 333 4.29 1.94 10.61
C LEU A 333 4.25 2.51 12.03
N ASP A 334 4.35 3.83 12.19
CA ASP A 334 4.28 4.53 13.47
C ASP A 334 2.99 4.17 14.22
N GLU A 335 1.84 4.21 13.54
CA GLU A 335 0.55 3.88 14.17
C GLU A 335 0.35 2.37 14.41
N ILE A 336 0.94 1.50 13.57
CA ILE A 336 0.95 0.05 13.86
C ILE A 336 1.79 -0.22 15.11
N ILE A 337 2.94 0.44 15.24
CA ILE A 337 3.84 0.28 16.39
C ILE A 337 3.22 0.85 17.67
N GLU A 338 2.54 2.00 17.60
CA GLU A 338 1.79 2.56 18.73
C GLU A 338 0.67 1.62 19.20
N LEU A 339 -0.03 0.98 18.26
CA LEU A 339 -1.10 0.03 18.57
C LEU A 339 -0.55 -1.28 19.15
N GLU A 340 0.42 -1.90 18.47
CA GLU A 340 0.87 -3.25 18.78
C GLU A 340 1.93 -3.31 19.86
N LYS A 341 2.72 -2.24 20.04
CA LYS A 341 3.81 -2.14 21.02
C LYS A 341 4.75 -3.36 20.97
N PRO A 342 5.40 -3.64 19.84
CA PRO A 342 6.26 -4.81 19.69
C PRO A 342 7.52 -4.71 20.56
N GLU A 343 8.08 -5.86 20.92
CA GLU A 343 9.39 -5.96 21.58
C GLU A 343 10.51 -5.49 20.64
N GLY A 344 10.30 -5.61 19.33
CA GLY A 344 11.14 -5.02 18.33
C GLY A 344 10.71 -5.31 16.90
N VAL A 345 11.47 -4.76 15.96
CA VAL A 345 11.19 -4.80 14.52
C VAL A 345 12.39 -5.38 13.79
N ILE A 346 12.12 -6.26 12.83
CA ILE A 346 13.10 -6.82 11.90
C ILE A 346 12.99 -6.06 10.57
N VAL A 347 14.10 -5.44 10.17
CA VAL A 347 14.20 -4.59 8.96
C VAL A 347 15.14 -5.19 7.91
N GLN A 348 15.89 -6.24 8.26
CA GLN A 348 16.97 -6.80 7.46
C GLN A 348 16.48 -7.80 6.40
N LEU A 349 15.25 -8.29 6.53
CA LEU A 349 14.69 -9.33 5.64
C LEU A 349 13.98 -8.76 4.41
N GLY A 350 13.39 -7.56 4.52
CA GLY A 350 12.60 -6.92 3.45
C GLY A 350 13.43 -6.14 2.42
N GLY A 351 14.77 -6.23 2.45
CA GLY A 351 15.65 -5.49 1.55
C GLY A 351 15.63 -3.97 1.78
N GLN A 352 16.05 -3.19 0.79
CA GLN A 352 16.27 -1.74 0.89
C GLN A 352 15.06 -0.93 1.38
N THR A 353 13.84 -1.36 1.08
CA THR A 353 12.62 -0.64 1.50
C THR A 353 12.53 -0.62 3.01
N ALA A 354 12.69 -1.77 3.66
CA ALA A 354 12.74 -1.86 5.11
C ALA A 354 14.04 -1.27 5.69
N LEU A 355 15.20 -1.52 5.07
CA LEU A 355 16.50 -1.03 5.55
C LEU A 355 16.58 0.50 5.63
N LYS A 356 16.02 1.23 4.66
CA LYS A 356 15.99 2.70 4.68
C LYS A 356 15.28 3.29 5.90
N LEU A 357 14.35 2.54 6.50
CA LEU A 357 13.63 2.99 7.68
C LEU A 357 14.44 2.78 8.97
N ALA A 358 15.51 1.99 8.95
CA ALA A 358 16.31 1.66 10.14
C ALA A 358 16.84 2.92 10.85
N GLU A 359 17.22 3.95 10.10
CA GLU A 359 17.64 5.24 10.67
C GLU A 359 16.50 5.89 11.46
N THR A 360 15.28 5.88 10.90
CA THR A 360 14.07 6.41 11.55
C THR A 360 13.74 5.63 12.81
N PHE A 361 13.76 4.29 12.75
CA PHE A 361 13.58 3.43 13.92
C PHE A 361 14.56 3.78 15.04
N ARG A 362 15.84 3.97 14.69
CA ARG A 362 16.88 4.36 15.64
C ARG A 362 16.63 5.73 16.26
N LYS A 363 16.32 6.74 15.46
CA LYS A 363 16.00 8.11 15.92
C LYS A 363 14.78 8.13 16.85
N LYS A 364 13.79 7.29 16.60
CA LYS A 364 12.55 7.15 17.38
C LYS A 364 12.71 6.24 18.62
N GLY A 365 13.88 5.63 18.82
CA GLY A 365 14.14 4.74 19.95
C GLY A 365 13.41 3.40 19.88
N ILE A 366 12.97 2.98 18.69
CA ILE A 366 12.25 1.73 18.49
C ILE A 366 13.27 0.58 18.34
N PRO A 367 13.13 -0.54 19.08
CA PRO A 367 14.12 -1.61 19.05
C PRO A 367 14.19 -2.30 17.68
N ILE A 368 15.37 -2.26 17.06
CA ILE A 368 15.70 -3.10 15.89
C ILE A 368 16.29 -4.41 16.40
N ILE A 369 15.69 -5.53 16.01
CA ILE A 369 16.19 -6.87 16.36
C ILE A 369 17.24 -7.29 15.32
N GLY A 370 18.34 -7.88 15.77
CA GLY A 370 19.43 -8.33 14.90
C GLY A 370 20.54 -7.28 14.75
N THR A 371 21.11 -7.15 13.55
CA THR A 371 22.17 -6.18 13.27
C THR A 371 21.68 -4.76 13.55
N SER A 372 22.42 -4.00 14.36
CA SER A 372 22.08 -2.62 14.72
C SER A 372 22.16 -1.67 13.52
N PHE A 373 21.46 -0.54 13.61
CA PHE A 373 21.53 0.50 12.58
C PHE A 373 22.96 0.95 12.32
N GLU A 374 23.75 1.19 13.38
CA GLU A 374 25.14 1.65 13.25
C GLU A 374 26.00 0.66 12.45
N ASN A 375 25.80 -0.65 12.65
CA ASN A 375 26.55 -1.67 11.91
C ASN A 375 26.08 -1.80 10.46
N MET A 376 24.80 -1.58 10.19
CA MET A 376 24.26 -1.55 8.82
C MET A 376 24.78 -0.32 8.07
N ASP A 377 24.71 0.86 8.69
CA ASP A 377 25.17 2.13 8.13
C ASP A 377 26.68 2.11 7.85
N LEU A 378 27.47 1.57 8.80
CA LEU A 378 28.91 1.37 8.63
C LEU A 378 29.25 0.50 7.41
N ALA A 379 28.42 -0.49 7.07
CA ALA A 379 28.62 -1.36 5.93
C ALA A 379 28.12 -0.76 4.60
N GLU A 380 27.09 0.08 4.64
CA GLU A 380 26.56 0.77 3.45
C GLU A 380 27.38 2.03 3.08
N ASP A 381 27.98 2.71 4.06
CA ASP A 381 28.90 3.82 3.83
C ASP A 381 30.26 3.32 3.31
N ARG A 382 30.53 3.61 2.03
CA ARG A 382 31.76 3.16 1.35
C ARG A 382 33.04 3.68 2.00
N GLY A 383 33.01 4.88 2.57
CA GLY A 383 34.17 5.49 3.22
C GLY A 383 34.45 4.82 4.56
N ALA A 384 33.44 4.77 5.43
CA ALA A 384 33.52 4.15 6.74
C ALA A 384 33.86 2.65 6.64
N PHE A 385 33.26 1.93 5.68
CA PHE A 385 33.59 0.54 5.41
C PHE A 385 35.02 0.36 4.92
N SER A 386 35.49 1.21 3.99
CA SER A 386 36.87 1.15 3.49
C SER A 386 37.89 1.47 4.58
N ASP A 387 37.55 2.36 5.51
CA ASP A 387 38.41 2.70 6.64
C ASP A 387 38.45 1.57 7.68
N LEU A 388 37.35 0.84 7.87
CA LEU A 388 37.29 -0.35 8.73
C LEU A 388 38.16 -1.51 8.19
N LEU A 389 38.31 -1.63 6.87
CA LEU A 389 39.09 -2.70 6.24
C LEU A 389 40.61 -2.45 6.24
N LYS A 390 41.06 -1.24 6.55
CA LYS A 390 42.48 -0.90 6.71
C LYS A 390 42.96 -1.34 8.09
#